data_AF-A0A9X0CWX7-F1
#
_entry.id   AF-A0A9X0CWX7-F1
#
_cell.length_a   1.000
_cell.length_b   1.000
_cell.length_c   1.000
_cell.angle_alpha   90.00
_cell.angle_beta   90.00
_cell.angle_gamma   90.00
#
_symmetry.space_group_name_H-M   'P 1'
#
loop_
_entity.id
_entity.type
_entity.pdbx_description
1 polymer ?
#
loop_
_entity_poly.entity_id
_entity_poly.type
_entity_poly.pdbx_seq_one_letter_code
_entity_poly.pdbx_strand_id
1 'polypeptide(L)' 'MRIPQGYPENVSAVSDTVSSIRVSWYPVPEGQRNGTISHYNISVTNSIMLEILRQSTLLL' A
#
# COMPACT_ATOMS: atom_id res chain seq x y z
N MET A 1 11.19 20.70 11.32
CA MET A 1 10.67 20.02 10.11
C MET A 1 9.35 19.36 10.47
N ARG A 2 8.33 19.48 9.62
CA ARG A 2 7.04 18.80 9.81
C ARG A 2 7.09 17.45 9.12
N ILE A 3 7.44 16.42 9.88
CA ILE A 3 7.65 15.06 9.38
C ILE A 3 6.47 14.23 9.90
N PRO A 4 5.63 13.65 9.03
CA PRO A 4 4.63 12.68 9.45
C PRO A 4 5.29 11.52 10.19
N GLN A 5 4.73 11.15 11.34
CA GLN A 5 5.22 10.06 12.18
C GLN A 5 4.34 8.81 12.08
N GLY A 6 3.33 8.84 11.21
CA GLY A 6 2.40 7.76 10.95
C GLY A 6 2.29 7.42 9.47
N TYR A 7 1.40 6.48 9.18
CA TYR A 7 1.14 5.95 7.85
C TYR A 7 -0.36 5.97 7.53
N PRO A 8 -0.76 5.90 6.25
CA PRO A 8 -2.15 5.71 5.87
C PRO A 8 -2.71 4.42 6.46
N GLU A 9 -3.93 4.47 6.99
CA GLU A 9 -4.56 3.29 7.58
C GLU A 9 -5.45 2.58 6.54
N ASN A 10 -5.77 1.30 6.79
CA ASN A 10 -6.70 0.53 5.97
C ASN A 10 -6.35 0.54 4.46
N VAL A 11 -5.07 0.34 4.12
CA VAL A 11 -4.60 0.28 2.73
C VAL A 11 -5.14 -0.98 2.06
N SER A 12 -5.86 -0.80 0.96
CA SER A 12 -6.39 -1.89 0.14
C SER A 12 -6.07 -1.66 -1.33
N ALA A 13 -5.77 -2.73 -2.04
CA ALA A 13 -5.60 -2.75 -3.49
C ALA A 13 -6.48 -3.84 -4.08
N VAL A 14 -7.37 -3.48 -5.00
CA VAL A 14 -8.31 -4.39 -5.65
C VAL A 14 -8.17 -4.27 -7.16
N SER A 15 -8.19 -5.40 -7.88
CA SER A 15 -8.28 -5.40 -9.35
C SER A 15 -9.55 -4.69 -9.79
N ASP A 16 -9.42 -3.63 -10.59
CA ASP A 16 -10.56 -2.85 -11.09
C ASP A 16 -10.90 -3.26 -12.53
N THR A 17 -9.87 -3.45 -13.35
CA THR A 17 -9.98 -4.05 -14.69
C THR A 17 -8.81 -5.00 -14.92
N VAL A 18 -8.72 -5.60 -16.13
CA VAL A 18 -7.59 -6.43 -16.53
C VAL A 18 -6.24 -5.71 -16.56
N SER A 19 -6.23 -4.38 -16.57
CA SER A 19 -5.02 -3.55 -16.64
C SER A 19 -4.98 -2.42 -15.61
N SER A 20 -5.90 -2.40 -14.64
CA SER A 20 -5.92 -1.38 -13.59
C SER A 20 -6.19 -1.96 -12.21
N ILE A 21 -5.57 -1.32 -11.21
CA ILE A 21 -5.74 -1.62 -9.80
C ILE A 21 -6.28 -0.37 -9.13
N ARG A 22 -7.36 -0.51 -8.37
CA ARG A 22 -7.88 0.55 -7.50
C ARG A 22 -7.22 0.43 -6.14
N VAL A 23 -6.57 1.51 -5.70
CA VAL A 23 -5.92 1.60 -4.40
C VAL A 23 -6.67 2.62 -3.54
N SER A 24 -6.96 2.27 -2.29
CA SER A 24 -7.64 3.15 -1.33
C SER A 24 -7.05 2.99 0.05
N TRP A 25 -7.16 4.05 0.86
CA TRP A 25 -6.69 4.10 2.25
C TRP A 25 -7.44 5.19 3.02
N TYR A 26 -7.39 5.10 4.35
CA TYR A 26 -7.74 6.17 5.26
C TYR A 26 -6.54 7.11 5.47
N PRO A 27 -6.80 8.41 5.74
CA PRO A 27 -5.73 9.36 5.96
C PRO A 27 -4.88 8.99 7.17
N VAL A 28 -3.66 9.51 7.24
CA VAL A 28 -2.81 9.40 8.44
C VAL A 28 -3.57 9.97 9.66
N PRO A 29 -3.58 9.31 10.82
CA PRO A 29 -4.22 9.81 12.05
C PRO A 29 -3.74 11.21 12.43
N GLU A 30 -4.63 12.09 12.89
CA GLU A 30 -4.32 13.52 13.06
C GLU A 30 -3.11 13.78 13.96
N GLY A 31 -3.02 13.06 15.08
CA GLY A 31 -1.91 13.15 16.03
C GLY A 31 -0.56 12.71 15.46
N GLN A 32 -0.55 12.03 14.32
CA GLN A 32 0.66 11.52 13.66
C GLN A 32 1.01 12.29 12.38
N ARG A 33 0.16 13.20 11.90
CA ARG A 33 0.42 13.96 10.65
C ARG A 33 1.56 14.97 10.80
N ASN A 34 1.71 15.54 12.02
CA ASN A 34 2.67 16.62 12.31
C ASN A 34 2.57 17.81 11.31
N GLY A 35 1.36 18.09 10.81
CA GLY A 35 1.11 19.06 9.73
C GLY A 35 0.06 18.56 8.74
N THR A 36 -0.12 19.28 7.63
CA THR A 36 -0.95 18.81 6.51
C THR A 36 -0.15 17.83 5.65
N ILE A 37 -0.73 16.66 5.35
CA ILE A 37 -0.13 15.71 4.41
C ILE A 37 -0.22 16.31 3.00
N SER A 38 0.92 16.50 2.33
CA SER A 38 0.98 17.15 1.01
C SER A 38 0.92 16.16 -0.15
N HIS A 39 1.46 14.94 0.02
CA HIS A 39 1.47 13.91 -1.00
C HIS A 39 1.65 12.51 -0.38
N TYR A 40 1.34 11.48 -1.17
CA TYR A 40 1.66 10.09 -0.90
C TYR A 40 2.58 9.57 -2.01
N ASN A 41 3.50 8.68 -1.65
CA ASN A 41 4.35 7.99 -2.63
C ASN A 41 3.84 6.55 -2.79
N ILE A 42 3.67 6.12 -4.04
CA ILE A 42 3.13 4.79 -4.39
C ILE A 42 4.18 4.04 -5.19
N SER A 43 4.58 2.88 -4.69
CA SER A 43 5.49 1.96 -5.38
C SER A 43 4.74 0.69 -5.79
N VAL A 44 4.69 0.42 -7.09
CA VAL A 44 4.09 -0.79 -7.64
C VAL A 44 5.21 -1.73 -8.08
N THR A 45 5.21 -2.96 -7.54
CA THR A 45 6.17 -3.99 -7.91
C THR A 45 5.44 -5.18 -8.53
N ASN A 46 5.96 -5.68 -9.65
CA ASN A 46 5.53 -6.96 -10.21
C ASN A 46 6.39 -8.05 -9.56
N SER A 47 5.76 -9.06 -8.96
CA SER A 47 6.46 -10.14 -8.27
C SER A 47 5.87 -11.50 -8.61
N ILE A 48 5.90 -11.86 -9.90
CA ILE A 48 5.56 -13.22 -10.37
C ILE A 48 6.37 -14.30 -9.64
N MET A 49 7.63 -14.03 -9.29
CA MET A 49 8.50 -14.97 -8.55
C MET A 49 8.04 -15.24 -7.12
N LEU A 50 7.55 -14.23 -6.39
CA LEU A 50 7.15 -14.41 -4.98
C LEU A 50 5.88 -15.24 -4.87
N GLU A 51 4.97 -15.13 -5.84
CA GLU A 51 3.75 -15.91 -5.89
C GLU A 51 4.05 -17.39 -6.17
N ILE A 52 4.97 -17.68 -7.09
CA ILE A 52 5.43 -19.05 -7.37
C ILE A 52 6.04 -19.68 -6.11
N LEU A 53 6.88 -18.93 -5.39
CA LEU A 53 7.51 -19.42 -4.16
C LEU A 53 6.49 -19.66 -3.04
N ARG A 54 5.52 -18.75 -2.87
CA ARG A 54 4.42 -18.92 -1.90
C ARG A 54 3.57 -20.15 -2.21
N GLN A 55 3.17 -20.34 -3.47
CA GLN A 55 2.38 -21.51 -3.89
C GLN A 55 3.16 -22.81 -3.73
N SER A 56 4.46 -22.84 -4.05
CA SER A 56 5.29 -24.03 -3.87
C SER A 56 5.47 -24.45 -2.41
N THR A 57 5.52 -23.49 -1.48
CA THR A 57 5.67 -23.74 -0.03
C THR A 57 4.36 -24.21 0.60
N LEU A 58 3.21 -23.82 0.04
CA LEU A 58 1.88 -24.28 0.48
C LEU A 58 1.54 -25.71 0.00
N LEU A 59 2.35 -26.28 -0.90
CA LEU A 59 2.18 -27.61 -1.48
C LEU A 59 3.12 -28.66 -0.85
N LEU A 60 3.84 -28.32 0.21
CA LEU A 60 4.68 -29.21 1.04
C LEU A 60 4.11 -29.28 2.45
#